data_AF-A0A5N7MWT8-F1
#
_entry.id   AF-A0A5N7MWT8-F1
#
_cell.length_a   1.000
_cell.length_b   1.000
_cell.length_c   1.000
_cell.angle_alpha   90.00
_cell.angle_beta   90.00
_cell.angle_gamma   90.00
#
_symmetry.space_group_name_H-M   'P 1'
#
loop_
_entity.id
_entity.type
_entity.pdbx_description
1 polymer ?
#
loop_
_entity_poly.entity_id
_entity_poly.type
_entity_poly.pdbx_seq_one_letter_code
_entity_poly.pdbx_strand_id
1 'polypeptide(L)'
;MDRDRQQAREQDTLGHDGGGATGFTDLPSGALSEVAKRLTTDDPVETAKNLGNFKRVGRSARAALKTSPSAGEAVETSPAGAFDARLERLGTSAEALYRAAIPDNGFPEANLEDHRLLAERFRAIGPILQFQSAARKTATVDHILNLPETDLQADAINSMAKHLSDLDHVNRTRLVERAIEIFKQDGPANLETRITATLTLVSGHNHLNYGQKAQVLDAIIGRHDLAELYTGISEHVAPWENATSRSTFGHAVESQSSHLDKSIEAISDSATKLEADRAISPPPPRHLDAIHQVGKSINKAYNSARAELMASDRERDGHGR
;
A
#
# COMPACT_ATOMS: atom_id res chain seq x y z
N MET A 1 50.04 61.05 11.11
CA MET A 1 51.15 61.44 10.22
C MET A 1 51.74 60.17 9.65
N ASP A 2 51.83 60.16 8.33
CA ASP A 2 52.21 59.07 7.42
C ASP A 2 53.58 58.45 7.72
N ARG A 3 53.73 57.14 7.41
CA ARG A 3 54.45 56.72 6.19
C ARG A 3 54.54 55.21 6.00
N ASP A 4 54.29 54.86 4.75
CA ASP A 4 54.53 53.60 4.05
C ASP A 4 55.88 52.92 4.31
N ARG A 5 55.87 51.57 4.27
CA ARG A 5 56.93 50.77 3.63
C ARG A 5 56.47 49.34 3.31
N GLN A 6 56.24 49.11 2.01
CA GLN A 6 56.69 47.99 1.16
C GLN A 6 56.55 46.56 1.71
N GLN A 7 55.63 45.75 1.17
CA GLN A 7 55.86 44.83 0.04
C GLN A 7 56.99 43.80 0.25
N ALA A 8 56.60 42.56 0.56
CA ALA A 8 57.21 41.36 0.01
C ALA A 8 56.12 40.28 -0.12
N ARG A 9 55.70 40.04 -1.37
CA ARG A 9 54.98 38.83 -1.80
C ARG A 9 56.02 37.71 -1.88
N GLU A 10 55.80 36.62 -1.16
CA GLU A 10 56.25 35.32 -1.61
C GLU A 10 55.03 34.40 -1.68
N GLN A 11 54.75 34.02 -2.92
CA GLN A 11 53.80 32.99 -3.29
C GLN A 11 54.46 31.64 -2.99
N ASP A 12 53.95 30.93 -1.98
CA ASP A 12 54.11 29.49 -1.93
C ASP A 12 52.80 28.84 -2.37
N THR A 13 52.81 28.51 -3.65
CA THR A 13 52.03 27.46 -4.29
C THR A 13 52.21 26.15 -3.54
N LEU A 14 51.26 25.83 -2.67
CA LEU A 14 50.92 24.45 -2.38
C LEU A 14 49.56 24.19 -3.02
N GLY A 15 49.62 23.53 -4.18
CA GLY A 15 48.48 22.95 -4.86
C GLY A 15 47.78 22.01 -3.89
N HIS A 16 46.73 22.52 -3.26
CA HIS A 16 45.68 21.69 -2.72
C HIS A 16 44.82 21.30 -3.92
N ASP A 17 45.20 20.18 -4.54
CA ASP A 17 44.38 19.44 -5.49
C ASP A 17 43.18 18.88 -4.71
N GLY A 18 42.28 19.79 -4.37
CA GLY A 18 40.97 19.50 -3.86
C GLY A 18 40.18 18.91 -5.00
N GLY A 19 40.40 17.62 -5.26
CA GLY A 19 39.43 16.74 -5.91
C GLY A 19 38.18 16.72 -5.03
N GLY A 20 37.44 17.82 -5.04
CA GLY A 20 36.12 17.93 -4.46
C GLY A 20 35.31 16.87 -5.18
N ALA A 21 34.96 15.81 -4.46
CA ALA A 21 33.98 14.86 -4.93
C ALA A 21 32.81 15.68 -5.45
N THR A 22 32.55 15.61 -6.76
CA THR A 22 31.37 16.22 -7.39
C THR A 22 30.17 15.58 -6.71
N GLY A 23 29.71 16.26 -5.66
CA GLY A 23 28.72 15.72 -4.75
C GLY A 23 27.41 15.60 -5.48
N PHE A 24 26.55 14.71 -4.97
CA PHE A 24 25.16 14.58 -5.40
C PHE A 24 24.37 15.92 -5.41
N THR A 25 24.91 16.96 -4.78
CA THR A 25 24.39 18.33 -4.73
C THR A 25 24.45 19.09 -6.04
N ASP A 26 25.34 18.71 -6.97
CA ASP A 26 25.62 19.48 -8.20
C ASP A 26 24.95 18.88 -9.45
N LEU A 27 24.12 17.85 -9.27
CA LEU A 27 23.37 17.25 -10.37
C LEU A 27 22.25 18.18 -10.85
N PRO A 28 22.02 18.26 -12.18
CA PRO A 28 20.91 19.03 -12.73
C PRO A 28 19.56 18.46 -12.25
N SER A 29 18.55 19.31 -12.13
CA SER A 29 17.21 18.96 -11.64
C SER A 29 16.58 17.78 -12.39
N GLY A 30 16.82 17.68 -13.71
CA GLY A 30 16.38 16.55 -14.53
C GLY A 30 16.98 15.22 -14.10
N ALA A 31 18.29 15.16 -13.82
CA ALA A 31 18.95 13.94 -13.35
C ALA A 31 18.46 13.52 -11.96
N LEU A 32 18.21 14.49 -11.07
CA LEU A 32 17.65 14.23 -9.75
C LEU A 32 16.20 13.72 -9.82
N SER A 33 15.39 14.21 -10.77
CA SER A 33 14.04 13.71 -11.03
C SER A 33 14.07 12.25 -11.51
N GLU A 34 15.02 11.88 -12.36
CA GLU A 34 15.21 10.49 -12.80
C GLU A 34 15.61 9.58 -11.64
N VAL A 35 16.52 10.03 -10.77
CA VAL A 35 16.87 9.26 -9.56
C VAL A 35 15.62 9.07 -8.69
N ALA A 36 14.84 10.12 -8.45
CA ALA A 36 13.61 10.02 -7.65
C ALA A 36 12.60 9.02 -8.23
N LYS A 37 12.42 9.01 -9.56
CA LYS A 37 11.57 8.03 -10.24
C LYS A 37 12.04 6.60 -10.03
N ARG A 38 13.36 6.35 -10.02
CA ARG A 38 13.94 5.01 -9.77
C ARG A 38 13.82 4.54 -8.32
N LEU A 39 13.43 5.42 -7.40
CA LEU A 39 13.19 5.07 -5.99
C LEU A 39 11.79 4.52 -5.71
N THR A 40 10.88 4.54 -6.69
CA THR A 40 9.55 3.94 -6.55
C THR A 40 9.61 2.42 -6.58
N THR A 41 8.90 1.77 -5.66
CA THR A 41 8.72 0.33 -5.60
C THR A 41 7.24 -0.01 -5.81
N ASP A 42 6.88 -1.30 -5.76
CA ASP A 42 5.47 -1.69 -5.75
C ASP A 42 4.80 -1.37 -4.40
N ASP A 43 5.57 -1.21 -3.31
CA ASP A 43 5.08 -0.85 -1.98
C ASP A 43 5.02 0.70 -1.82
N PRO A 44 3.83 1.28 -1.61
CA PRO A 44 3.67 2.73 -1.46
C PRO A 44 4.35 3.29 -0.19
N VAL A 45 4.45 2.51 0.89
CA VAL A 45 5.10 2.92 2.14
C VAL A 45 6.62 2.95 1.97
N GLU A 46 7.17 1.93 1.32
CA GLU A 46 8.59 1.90 0.98
C GLU A 46 8.94 3.04 0.01
N THR A 47 8.10 3.26 -1.00
CA THR A 47 8.26 4.38 -1.94
C THR A 47 8.28 5.72 -1.20
N ALA A 48 7.31 5.99 -0.33
CA ALA A 48 7.26 7.21 0.46
C ALA A 48 8.50 7.38 1.35
N LYS A 49 8.99 6.30 1.96
CA LYS A 49 10.22 6.29 2.75
C LYS A 49 11.45 6.61 1.90
N ASN A 50 11.58 6.00 0.73
CA ASN A 50 12.71 6.22 -0.17
C ASN A 50 12.75 7.67 -0.68
N LEU A 51 11.59 8.20 -1.11
CA LEU A 51 11.46 9.61 -1.51
C LEU A 51 11.72 10.57 -0.33
N GLY A 52 11.24 10.23 0.86
CA GLY A 52 11.53 10.95 2.10
C GLY A 52 13.04 11.01 2.42
N ASN A 53 13.74 9.88 2.28
CA ASN A 53 15.18 9.82 2.46
C ASN A 53 15.92 10.62 1.40
N PHE A 54 15.48 10.55 0.14
CA PHE A 54 16.03 11.35 -0.95
C PHE A 54 15.90 12.86 -0.68
N LYS A 55 14.73 13.33 -0.19
CA LYS A 55 14.54 14.71 0.29
C LYS A 55 15.55 15.10 1.38
N ARG A 56 16.06 14.17 2.19
CA ARG A 56 17.03 14.48 3.25
C ARG A 56 18.47 14.63 2.75
N VAL A 57 18.80 14.13 1.56
CA VAL A 57 20.17 14.18 1.00
C VAL A 57 20.64 15.61 0.75
N GLY A 58 19.74 16.54 0.38
CA GLY A 58 20.15 17.93 0.15
C GLY A 58 19.03 18.86 -0.33
N ARG A 59 19.36 20.14 -0.51
CA ARG A 59 18.43 21.15 -1.05
C ARG A 59 18.03 20.84 -2.50
N SER A 60 18.98 20.42 -3.34
CA SER A 60 18.73 20.06 -4.74
C SER A 60 17.76 18.89 -4.88
N ALA A 61 17.94 17.83 -4.07
CA ALA A 61 17.02 16.68 -4.03
C ALA A 61 15.60 17.07 -3.57
N ARG A 62 15.48 17.98 -2.59
CA ARG A 62 14.18 18.56 -2.20
C ARG A 62 13.56 19.36 -3.33
N ALA A 63 14.33 20.20 -4.01
CA ALA A 63 13.83 21.01 -5.11
C ALA A 63 13.31 20.14 -6.26
N ALA A 64 13.96 19.01 -6.55
CA ALA A 64 13.53 18.07 -7.58
C ALA A 64 12.16 17.40 -7.28
N LEU A 65 11.78 17.30 -6.00
CA LEU A 65 10.49 16.76 -5.56
C LEU A 65 9.49 17.84 -5.12
N LYS A 66 9.88 19.13 -5.16
CA LYS A 66 9.03 20.20 -4.68
C LYS A 66 7.99 20.53 -5.74
N THR A 67 6.72 20.55 -5.34
CA THR A 67 5.70 21.33 -6.03
C THR A 67 5.90 22.78 -5.57
N SER A 68 6.37 23.69 -6.44
CA SER A 68 6.65 25.07 -6.00
C SER A 68 5.44 25.97 -6.26
N PRO A 69 4.73 26.45 -5.23
CA PRO A 69 3.91 27.64 -5.35
C PRO A 69 4.82 28.85 -5.12
N SER A 70 5.28 29.46 -6.20
CA SER A 70 5.68 30.87 -6.15
C SER A 70 4.50 31.65 -6.72
N ALA A 71 3.88 32.49 -5.88
CA ALA A 71 2.66 33.22 -6.19
C ALA A 71 2.76 33.90 -7.57
N GLY A 72 1.97 33.43 -8.54
CA GLY A 72 1.78 34.07 -9.85
C GLY A 72 2.36 33.36 -11.07
N GLU A 73 3.16 32.30 -10.93
CA GLU A 73 3.71 31.54 -12.07
C GLU A 73 3.06 30.15 -12.18
N ALA A 74 2.87 29.68 -13.42
CA ALA A 74 2.38 28.33 -13.69
C ALA A 74 3.27 27.32 -12.98
N VAL A 75 2.67 26.44 -12.16
CA VAL A 75 3.40 25.45 -11.38
C VAL A 75 4.01 24.42 -12.34
N GLU A 76 5.26 24.62 -12.75
CA GLU A 76 6.06 23.56 -13.37
C GLU A 76 6.40 22.53 -12.29
N THR A 77 5.47 21.59 -12.11
CA THR A 77 5.67 20.46 -11.21
C THR A 77 6.46 19.40 -11.96
N SER A 78 7.61 18.96 -11.42
CA SER A 78 8.27 17.78 -11.97
C SER A 78 7.32 16.57 -11.85
N PRO A 79 7.32 15.62 -12.81
CA PRO A 79 6.50 14.41 -12.69
C PRO A 79 6.74 13.66 -11.37
N ALA A 80 7.99 13.62 -10.90
CA ALA A 80 8.36 13.03 -9.62
C ALA A 80 7.79 13.79 -8.41
N GLY A 81 7.80 15.13 -8.44
CA GLY A 81 7.21 15.96 -7.39
C GLY A 81 5.68 15.87 -7.35
N ALA A 82 5.03 15.80 -8.51
CA ALA A 82 3.59 15.58 -8.59
C ALA A 82 3.20 14.20 -8.01
N PHE A 83 3.96 13.16 -8.36
CA PHE A 83 3.76 11.82 -7.81
C PHE A 83 3.96 11.78 -6.29
N ASP A 84 5.04 12.37 -5.76
CA ASP A 84 5.32 12.43 -4.32
C ASP A 84 4.18 13.11 -3.54
N ALA A 85 3.69 14.26 -4.02
CA ALA A 85 2.57 14.97 -3.40
C ALA A 85 1.26 14.16 -3.42
N ARG A 86 0.98 13.46 -4.53
CA ARG A 86 -0.19 12.57 -4.65
C ARG A 86 -0.07 11.37 -3.71
N LEU A 87 1.10 10.75 -3.63
CA LEU A 87 1.37 9.63 -2.74
C LEU A 87 1.17 10.03 -1.27
N GLU A 88 1.66 11.19 -0.85
CA GLU A 88 1.46 11.71 0.50
C GLU A 88 -0.05 11.86 0.83
N ARG A 89 -0.81 12.51 -0.05
CA ARG A 89 -2.27 12.69 0.12
C ARG A 89 -3.03 11.36 0.19
N LEU A 90 -2.69 10.41 -0.68
CA LEU A 90 -3.28 9.07 -0.69
C LEU A 90 -2.92 8.29 0.58
N GLY A 91 -1.68 8.39 1.06
CA GLY A 91 -1.24 7.80 2.32
C GLY A 91 -2.00 8.35 3.53
N THR A 92 -2.15 9.67 3.61
CA THR A 92 -2.96 10.32 4.67
C THR A 92 -4.43 9.88 4.61
N SER A 93 -5.01 9.81 3.42
CA SER A 93 -6.39 9.36 3.23
C SER A 93 -6.57 7.89 3.65
N ALA A 94 -5.62 7.03 3.29
CA ALA A 94 -5.62 5.63 3.70
C ALA A 94 -5.46 5.47 5.22
N GLU A 95 -4.64 6.29 5.87
CA GLU A 95 -4.51 6.30 7.33
C GLU A 95 -5.83 6.71 8.02
N ALA A 96 -6.49 7.76 7.54
CA ALA A 96 -7.79 8.21 8.06
C ALA A 96 -8.85 7.10 7.97
N LEU A 97 -8.96 6.45 6.81
CA LEU A 97 -9.87 5.32 6.61
C LEU A 97 -9.55 4.12 7.50
N TYR A 98 -8.27 3.81 7.71
CA TYR A 98 -7.88 2.73 8.61
C TYR A 98 -8.34 3.01 10.04
N ARG A 99 -8.13 4.24 10.54
CA ARG A 99 -8.59 4.65 11.88
C ARG A 99 -10.11 4.69 12.02
N ALA A 100 -10.83 5.00 10.93
CA ALA A 100 -12.29 4.94 10.92
C ALA A 100 -12.81 3.50 11.05
N ALA A 101 -12.13 2.53 10.44
CA ALA A 101 -12.53 1.12 10.45
C ALA A 101 -12.02 0.34 11.68
N ILE A 102 -10.79 0.57 12.14
CA ILE A 102 -10.14 -0.19 13.21
C ILE A 102 -9.95 0.70 14.45
N PRO A 103 -10.57 0.38 15.59
CA PRO A 103 -10.40 1.17 16.80
C PRO A 103 -8.96 1.08 17.35
N ASP A 104 -8.44 2.18 17.88
CA ASP A 104 -7.05 2.26 18.38
C ASP A 104 -6.77 1.31 19.56
N ASN A 105 -7.79 0.98 20.35
CA ASN A 105 -7.70 0.07 21.50
C ASN A 105 -8.14 -1.37 21.17
N GLY A 106 -8.20 -1.73 19.88
CA GLY A 106 -8.71 -3.02 19.43
C GLY A 106 -10.24 -3.13 19.51
N PHE A 107 -10.75 -4.36 19.48
CA PHE A 107 -12.19 -4.63 19.52
C PHE A 107 -12.63 -4.91 20.97
N PRO A 108 -13.28 -3.96 21.66
CA PRO A 108 -13.76 -4.22 23.02
C PRO A 108 -14.80 -5.35 23.00
N GLU A 109 -14.87 -6.16 24.07
CA GLU A 109 -15.74 -7.33 24.16
C GLU A 109 -17.21 -7.04 23.82
N ALA A 110 -17.72 -5.86 24.22
CA ALA A 110 -19.07 -5.41 23.91
C ALA A 110 -19.36 -5.23 22.39
N ASN A 111 -18.32 -5.13 21.56
CA ASN A 111 -18.43 -5.06 20.10
C ASN A 111 -18.25 -6.43 19.42
N LEU A 112 -18.00 -7.50 20.19
CA LEU A 112 -17.83 -8.85 19.65
C LEU A 112 -19.17 -9.56 19.40
N GLU A 113 -20.29 -9.04 19.93
CA GLU A 113 -21.63 -9.61 19.71
C GLU A 113 -22.12 -9.47 18.26
N ASP A 114 -21.58 -8.52 17.48
CA ASP A 114 -21.85 -8.41 16.04
C ASP A 114 -20.68 -8.97 15.23
N HIS A 115 -20.60 -10.30 15.24
CA HIS A 115 -19.63 -11.10 14.49
C HIS A 115 -19.44 -10.64 13.05
N ARG A 116 -20.54 -10.31 12.37
CA ARG A 116 -20.52 -9.87 10.97
C ARG A 116 -19.85 -8.50 10.81
N LEU A 117 -20.04 -7.61 11.79
CA LEU A 117 -19.41 -6.29 11.78
C LEU A 117 -17.88 -6.38 11.88
N LEU A 118 -17.33 -7.36 12.60
CA LEU A 118 -15.87 -7.54 12.72
C LEU A 118 -15.23 -7.92 11.39
N ALA A 119 -15.75 -8.95 10.72
CA ALA A 119 -15.27 -9.37 9.41
C ALA A 119 -15.36 -8.22 8.39
N GLU A 120 -16.47 -7.47 8.40
CA GLU A 120 -16.67 -6.31 7.52
C GLU A 120 -15.64 -5.20 7.75
N ARG A 121 -15.10 -5.03 8.96
CA ARG A 121 -14.02 -4.04 9.21
C ARG A 121 -12.71 -4.46 8.55
N PHE A 122 -12.35 -5.73 8.63
CA PHE A 122 -11.15 -6.24 7.95
C PHE A 122 -11.31 -6.17 6.44
N ARG A 123 -12.49 -6.53 5.93
CA ARG A 123 -12.84 -6.34 4.51
C ARG A 123 -12.73 -4.87 4.10
N ALA A 124 -13.19 -3.94 4.93
CA ALA A 124 -13.16 -2.51 4.62
C ALA A 124 -11.73 -1.98 4.48
N ILE A 125 -10.80 -2.42 5.33
CA ILE A 125 -9.40 -1.97 5.26
C ILE A 125 -8.55 -2.71 4.23
N GLY A 126 -8.99 -3.86 3.72
CA GLY A 126 -8.23 -4.67 2.76
C GLY A 126 -7.57 -3.84 1.65
N PRO A 127 -8.35 -3.04 0.89
CA PRO A 127 -7.79 -2.22 -0.19
C PRO A 127 -6.71 -1.22 0.25
N ILE A 128 -6.76 -0.69 1.48
CA ILE A 128 -5.80 0.30 1.97
C ILE A 128 -4.66 -0.31 2.77
N LEU A 129 -4.60 -1.63 2.90
CA LEU A 129 -3.62 -2.31 3.75
C LEU A 129 -2.19 -2.02 3.29
N GLN A 130 -1.93 -1.99 1.97
CA GLN A 130 -0.60 -1.71 1.44
C GLN A 130 -0.04 -0.33 1.85
N PHE A 131 -0.90 0.65 2.18
CA PHE A 131 -0.50 1.98 2.64
C PHE A 131 -0.20 2.04 4.15
N GLN A 132 -0.42 0.95 4.90
CA GLN A 132 -0.22 0.94 6.34
C GLN A 132 1.22 0.58 6.70
N SER A 133 1.69 1.13 7.83
CA SER A 133 2.99 0.78 8.39
C SER A 133 3.07 -0.71 8.75
N ALA A 134 4.27 -1.27 8.76
CA ALA A 134 4.51 -2.65 9.21
C ALA A 134 3.90 -2.93 10.59
N ALA A 135 4.01 -1.97 11.53
CA ALA A 135 3.43 -2.11 12.87
C ALA A 135 1.89 -2.24 12.83
N ARG A 136 1.19 -1.48 11.99
CA ARG A 136 -0.26 -1.59 11.83
C ARG A 136 -0.69 -2.88 11.14
N LYS A 137 0.07 -3.32 10.13
CA LYS A 137 -0.15 -4.61 9.47
C LYS A 137 -0.04 -5.76 10.49
N THR A 138 1.01 -5.77 11.31
CA THR A 138 1.18 -6.73 12.40
C THR A 138 0.03 -6.65 13.41
N ALA A 139 -0.32 -5.44 13.88
CA ALA A 139 -1.43 -5.26 14.82
C ALA A 139 -2.78 -5.75 14.25
N THR A 140 -3.03 -5.54 12.95
CA THR A 140 -4.21 -6.08 12.27
C THR A 140 -4.23 -7.60 12.34
N VAL A 141 -3.11 -8.25 11.99
CA VAL A 141 -2.98 -9.71 12.07
C VAL A 141 -3.15 -10.21 13.51
N ASP A 142 -2.57 -9.51 14.49
CA ASP A 142 -2.74 -9.86 15.90
C ASP A 142 -4.20 -9.73 16.33
N HIS A 143 -4.91 -8.69 15.91
CA HIS A 143 -6.33 -8.54 16.20
C HIS A 143 -7.17 -9.68 15.60
N ILE A 144 -6.89 -10.08 14.36
CA ILE A 144 -7.57 -11.21 13.71
C ILE A 144 -7.32 -12.50 14.50
N LEU A 145 -6.05 -12.80 14.82
CA LEU A 145 -5.68 -14.05 15.49
C LEU A 145 -6.10 -14.10 16.97
N ASN A 146 -6.35 -12.96 17.58
CA ASN A 146 -6.83 -12.85 18.96
C ASN A 146 -8.36 -12.78 19.08
N LEU A 147 -9.11 -12.93 17.97
CA LEU A 147 -10.56 -13.08 18.04
C LEU A 147 -10.93 -14.35 18.84
N PRO A 148 -11.96 -14.31 19.69
CA PRO A 148 -12.24 -15.40 20.64
C PRO A 148 -12.75 -16.68 19.97
N GLU A 149 -13.44 -16.54 18.85
CA GLU A 149 -14.13 -17.65 18.18
C GLU A 149 -13.49 -17.97 16.83
N THR A 150 -13.47 -19.25 16.47
CA THR A 150 -12.71 -19.75 15.30
C THR A 150 -13.38 -19.37 13.98
N ASP A 151 -14.70 -19.28 13.96
CA ASP A 151 -15.49 -18.77 12.83
C ASP A 151 -15.17 -17.29 12.53
N LEU A 152 -15.07 -16.45 13.57
CA LEU A 152 -14.66 -15.05 13.42
C LEU A 152 -13.25 -14.91 12.86
N GLN A 153 -12.33 -15.75 13.33
CA GLN A 153 -11.00 -15.80 12.78
C GLN A 153 -11.04 -16.19 11.30
N ALA A 154 -11.81 -17.22 10.93
CA ALA A 154 -11.92 -17.63 9.53
C ALA A 154 -12.49 -16.52 8.65
N ASP A 155 -13.57 -15.85 9.06
CA ASP A 155 -14.20 -14.77 8.28
C ASP A 155 -13.28 -13.56 8.13
N ALA A 156 -12.58 -13.19 9.21
CA ALA A 156 -11.60 -12.12 9.18
C ALA A 156 -10.39 -12.46 8.30
N ILE A 157 -9.87 -13.69 8.39
CA ILE A 157 -8.79 -14.18 7.52
C ILE A 157 -9.23 -14.17 6.05
N ASN A 158 -10.43 -14.67 5.75
CA ASN A 158 -10.97 -14.70 4.39
C ASN A 158 -11.15 -13.28 3.82
N SER A 159 -11.57 -12.33 4.65
CA SER A 159 -11.65 -10.91 4.28
C SER A 159 -10.30 -10.32 3.86
N MET A 160 -9.20 -10.88 4.35
CA MET A 160 -7.82 -10.49 4.01
C MET A 160 -7.22 -11.32 2.86
N ALA A 161 -7.89 -12.38 2.38
CA ALA A 161 -7.31 -13.33 1.43
C ALA A 161 -6.78 -12.67 0.15
N LYS A 162 -7.51 -11.67 -0.38
CA LYS A 162 -7.14 -10.90 -1.59
C LYS A 162 -6.01 -9.87 -1.35
N HIS A 163 -5.60 -9.69 -0.10
CA HIS A 163 -4.64 -8.70 0.35
C HIS A 163 -3.44 -9.35 1.06
N LEU A 164 -3.29 -10.68 0.95
CA LEU A 164 -2.16 -11.40 1.53
C LEU A 164 -0.82 -10.94 0.95
N SER A 165 -0.79 -10.49 -0.31
CA SER A 165 0.40 -9.87 -0.93
C SER A 165 0.88 -8.61 -0.20
N ASP A 166 -0.04 -7.90 0.45
CA ASP A 166 0.23 -6.59 1.07
C ASP A 166 0.85 -6.75 2.46
N LEU A 167 0.87 -7.98 2.99
CA LEU A 167 1.51 -8.38 4.23
C LEU A 167 2.93 -8.88 3.98
N ASP A 168 3.81 -8.62 4.95
CA ASP A 168 5.12 -9.27 4.97
C ASP A 168 4.99 -10.79 5.11
N HIS A 169 6.11 -11.49 4.85
CA HIS A 169 6.11 -12.95 4.86
C HIS A 169 5.70 -13.54 6.22
N VAL A 170 6.05 -12.90 7.34
CA VAL A 170 5.77 -13.41 8.69
C VAL A 170 4.27 -13.32 8.96
N ASN A 171 3.68 -12.14 8.79
CA ASN A 171 2.26 -11.89 9.01
C ASN A 171 1.38 -12.71 8.06
N ARG A 172 1.78 -12.84 6.79
CA ARG A 172 1.09 -13.69 5.82
C ARG A 172 1.11 -15.16 6.23
N THR A 173 2.28 -15.66 6.65
CA THR A 173 2.45 -17.05 7.09
C THR A 173 1.55 -17.37 8.27
N ARG A 174 1.47 -16.47 9.26
CA ARG A 174 0.60 -16.63 10.44
C ARG A 174 -0.88 -16.77 10.08
N LEU A 175 -1.40 -15.91 9.20
CA LEU A 175 -2.81 -16.01 8.76
C LEU A 175 -3.08 -17.29 7.95
N VAL A 176 -2.16 -17.66 7.06
CA VAL A 176 -2.29 -18.88 6.23
C VAL A 176 -2.20 -20.14 7.08
N GLU A 177 -1.27 -20.22 8.03
CA GLU A 177 -1.16 -21.34 8.96
C GLU A 177 -2.44 -21.48 9.78
N ARG A 178 -3.00 -20.36 10.27
CA ARG A 178 -4.27 -20.40 10.97
C ARG A 178 -5.42 -20.89 10.08
N ALA A 179 -5.50 -20.46 8.82
CA ALA A 179 -6.49 -20.98 7.87
C ALA A 179 -6.32 -22.50 7.63
N ILE A 180 -5.08 -23.00 7.55
CA ILE A 180 -4.78 -24.43 7.40
C ILE A 180 -5.22 -25.20 8.65
N GLU A 181 -4.95 -24.68 9.85
CA GLU A 181 -5.40 -25.30 11.10
C GLU A 181 -6.92 -25.44 11.12
N ILE A 182 -7.65 -24.36 10.80
CA ILE A 182 -9.11 -24.33 10.75
C ILE A 182 -9.64 -25.31 9.70
N PHE A 183 -9.08 -25.28 8.49
CA PHE A 183 -9.41 -26.23 7.42
C PHE A 183 -9.23 -27.68 7.89
N LYS A 184 -8.21 -27.94 8.72
CA LYS A 184 -7.88 -29.27 9.20
C LYS A 184 -8.65 -29.72 10.44
N GLN A 185 -9.37 -28.86 11.14
CA GLN A 185 -10.07 -29.24 12.38
C GLN A 185 -11.05 -30.39 12.15
N ASP A 186 -11.04 -31.38 13.04
CA ASP A 186 -11.94 -32.53 12.99
C ASP A 186 -13.35 -32.20 13.50
N GLY A 187 -14.34 -32.96 13.01
CA GLY A 187 -15.72 -32.90 13.49
C GLY A 187 -16.69 -32.15 12.57
N PRO A 188 -18.00 -32.46 12.65
CA PRO A 188 -19.03 -31.88 11.79
C PRO A 188 -19.47 -30.47 12.22
N ALA A 189 -19.06 -30.00 13.41
CA ALA A 189 -19.68 -28.86 14.08
C ALA A 189 -19.31 -27.48 13.50
N ASN A 190 -18.53 -27.38 12.42
CA ASN A 190 -18.28 -26.07 11.81
C ASN A 190 -17.95 -26.11 10.31
N LEU A 191 -18.84 -26.74 9.53
CA LEU A 191 -18.71 -26.80 8.06
C LEU A 191 -18.57 -25.40 7.43
N GLU A 192 -19.32 -24.40 7.92
CA GLU A 192 -19.26 -23.03 7.42
C GLU A 192 -17.87 -22.39 7.63
N THR A 193 -17.32 -22.49 8.84
CA THR A 193 -15.97 -22.00 9.13
C THR A 193 -14.91 -22.71 8.29
N ARG A 194 -15.10 -24.02 8.03
CA ARG A 194 -14.22 -24.78 7.16
C ARG A 194 -14.34 -24.35 5.69
N ILE A 195 -15.56 -24.04 5.21
CA ILE A 195 -15.80 -23.43 3.89
C ILE A 195 -15.04 -22.11 3.79
N THR A 196 -15.16 -21.23 4.79
CA THR A 196 -14.47 -19.93 4.83
C THR A 196 -12.94 -20.08 4.83
N ALA A 197 -12.39 -21.00 5.63
CA ALA A 197 -10.97 -21.30 5.60
C ALA A 197 -10.53 -21.83 4.23
N THR A 198 -11.34 -22.70 3.62
CA THR A 198 -11.06 -23.23 2.27
C THR A 198 -11.07 -22.13 1.22
N LEU A 199 -12.04 -21.21 1.26
CA LEU A 199 -12.09 -20.02 0.39
C LEU A 199 -10.82 -19.19 0.50
N THR A 200 -10.30 -19.02 1.73
CA THR A 200 -9.02 -18.34 1.96
C THR A 200 -7.87 -19.08 1.29
N LEU A 201 -7.76 -20.40 1.49
CA LEU A 201 -6.66 -21.20 0.97
C LEU A 201 -6.65 -21.28 -0.56
N VAL A 202 -7.83 -21.30 -1.18
CA VAL A 202 -8.00 -21.25 -2.62
C VAL A 202 -7.64 -19.87 -3.15
N SER A 203 -8.23 -18.81 -2.60
CA SER A 203 -7.97 -17.43 -3.07
C SER A 203 -6.52 -17.00 -2.82
N GLY A 204 -5.92 -17.51 -1.75
CA GLY A 204 -4.55 -17.27 -1.36
C GLY A 204 -3.55 -18.28 -1.93
N HIS A 205 -3.94 -19.18 -2.85
CA HIS A 205 -3.12 -20.32 -3.26
C HIS A 205 -1.70 -19.94 -3.71
N ASN A 206 -1.57 -18.81 -4.42
CA ASN A 206 -0.29 -18.29 -4.92
C ASN A 206 0.63 -17.75 -3.81
N HIS A 207 0.10 -17.58 -2.60
CA HIS A 207 0.83 -17.10 -1.44
C HIS A 207 1.26 -18.20 -0.47
N LEU A 208 0.80 -19.44 -0.66
CA LEU A 208 1.24 -20.58 0.14
C LEU A 208 2.68 -20.95 -0.22
N ASN A 209 3.51 -21.14 0.81
CA ASN A 209 4.84 -21.73 0.64
C ASN A 209 4.75 -23.25 0.41
N TYR A 210 5.85 -23.89 0.02
CA TYR A 210 5.86 -25.34 -0.28
C TYR A 210 5.37 -26.21 0.88
N GLY A 211 5.76 -25.89 2.11
CA GLY A 211 5.33 -26.63 3.31
C GLY A 211 3.83 -26.49 3.54
N GLN A 212 3.28 -25.29 3.38
CA GLN A 212 1.84 -25.03 3.49
C GLN A 212 1.04 -25.75 2.41
N LYS A 213 1.52 -25.76 1.16
CA LYS A 213 0.89 -26.54 0.07
C LYS A 213 0.89 -28.03 0.36
N ALA A 214 2.00 -28.57 0.87
CA ALA A 214 2.07 -29.97 1.28
C ALA A 214 1.08 -30.29 2.40
N GLN A 215 0.97 -29.43 3.43
CA GLN A 215 0.00 -29.64 4.52
C GLN A 215 -1.45 -29.66 4.04
N VAL A 216 -1.82 -28.79 3.09
CA VAL A 216 -3.17 -28.78 2.49
C VAL A 216 -3.39 -30.06 1.67
N LEU A 217 -2.41 -30.46 0.86
CA LEU A 217 -2.47 -31.68 0.07
C LEU A 217 -2.60 -32.94 0.94
N ASP A 218 -1.79 -33.06 1.99
CA ASP A 218 -1.84 -34.17 2.94
C ASP A 218 -3.22 -34.27 3.62
N ALA A 219 -3.80 -33.12 3.99
CA ALA A 219 -5.13 -33.06 4.59
C ALA A 219 -6.23 -33.52 3.62
N ILE A 220 -6.12 -33.17 2.33
CA ILE A 220 -7.05 -33.57 1.27
C ILE A 220 -6.91 -35.06 0.94
N ILE A 221 -5.69 -35.59 0.87
CA ILE A 221 -5.44 -37.02 0.64
C ILE A 221 -5.96 -37.86 1.80
N GLY A 222 -5.77 -37.39 3.04
CA GLY A 222 -6.17 -38.11 4.24
C GLY A 222 -7.68 -38.07 4.53
N ARG A 223 -8.45 -37.16 3.92
CA ARG A 223 -9.88 -36.95 4.22
C ARG A 223 -10.70 -36.56 2.99
N HIS A 224 -11.58 -37.47 2.59
CA HIS A 224 -12.42 -37.32 1.38
C HIS A 224 -13.35 -36.09 1.43
N ASP A 225 -13.92 -35.78 2.59
CA ASP A 225 -14.78 -34.62 2.78
C ASP A 225 -14.03 -33.30 2.54
N LEU A 226 -12.75 -33.23 2.91
CA LEU A 226 -11.90 -32.08 2.60
C LEU A 226 -11.53 -31.99 1.13
N ALA A 227 -11.33 -33.14 0.47
CA ALA A 227 -11.06 -33.20 -0.96
C ALA A 227 -12.23 -32.65 -1.77
N GLU A 228 -13.44 -33.10 -1.46
CA GLU A 228 -14.69 -32.62 -2.08
C GLU A 228 -14.86 -31.12 -1.88
N LEU A 229 -14.71 -30.66 -0.64
CA LEU A 229 -14.86 -29.24 -0.29
C LEU A 229 -13.84 -28.36 -1.03
N TYR A 230 -12.56 -28.73 -1.02
CA TYR A 230 -11.50 -27.95 -1.66
C TYR A 230 -11.68 -27.90 -3.17
N THR A 231 -12.01 -29.02 -3.80
CA THR A 231 -12.24 -29.10 -5.24
C THR A 231 -13.44 -28.26 -5.65
N GLY A 232 -14.56 -28.42 -4.94
CA GLY A 232 -15.79 -27.67 -5.21
C GLY A 232 -15.57 -26.15 -5.14
N ILE A 233 -14.86 -25.67 -4.12
CA ILE A 233 -14.55 -24.23 -3.99
C ILE A 233 -13.56 -23.77 -5.07
N SER A 234 -12.52 -24.55 -5.36
CA SER A 234 -11.52 -24.22 -6.38
C SER A 234 -12.15 -24.01 -7.76
N GLU A 235 -13.11 -24.86 -8.14
CA GLU A 235 -13.85 -24.75 -9.40
C GLU A 235 -14.70 -23.48 -9.48
N HIS A 236 -15.23 -22.99 -8.36
CA HIS A 236 -16.06 -21.78 -8.32
C HIS A 236 -15.22 -20.49 -8.29
N VAL A 237 -14.05 -20.50 -7.63
CA VAL A 237 -13.21 -19.31 -7.45
C VAL A 237 -12.31 -19.05 -8.66
N ALA A 238 -11.76 -20.09 -9.31
CA ALA A 238 -10.85 -19.94 -10.44
C ALA A 238 -11.41 -19.12 -11.62
N PRO A 239 -12.71 -19.22 -11.99
CA PRO A 239 -13.29 -18.35 -13.02
C PRO A 239 -13.33 -16.87 -12.62
N TRP A 240 -13.60 -16.57 -11.35
CA TRP A 240 -13.70 -15.19 -10.86
C TRP A 240 -12.34 -14.48 -10.88
N GLU A 241 -11.29 -15.14 -10.38
CA GLU A 241 -9.95 -14.54 -10.30
C GLU A 241 -9.40 -14.18 -11.69
N ASN A 242 -9.67 -15.03 -12.68
CA ASN A 242 -9.29 -14.82 -14.07
C ASN A 242 -10.04 -13.64 -14.72
N ALA A 243 -11.29 -13.40 -14.35
CA ALA A 243 -12.07 -12.27 -14.85
C ALA A 243 -11.58 -10.93 -14.27
N THR A 244 -11.29 -10.87 -12.97
CA THR A 244 -10.75 -9.66 -12.33
C THR A 244 -9.34 -9.33 -12.79
N SER A 245 -8.49 -10.32 -13.05
CA SER A 245 -7.09 -10.10 -13.47
C SER A 245 -6.96 -9.57 -14.90
N ARG A 246 -7.92 -9.86 -15.79
CA ARG A 246 -7.93 -9.29 -17.15
C ARG A 246 -8.45 -7.86 -17.20
N SER A 247 -9.24 -7.44 -16.21
CA SER A 247 -9.84 -6.09 -16.17
C SER A 247 -8.85 -5.00 -15.74
N THR A 248 -7.77 -5.34 -15.03
CA THR A 248 -6.81 -4.36 -14.48
C THR A 248 -5.71 -3.92 -15.46
N PHE A 249 -5.55 -4.60 -16.59
CA PHE A 249 -4.47 -4.31 -17.56
C PHE A 249 -4.94 -3.69 -18.89
N GLY A 250 -6.25 -3.44 -19.05
CA GLY A 250 -6.86 -3.13 -20.35
C GLY A 250 -7.24 -1.67 -20.62
N HIS A 251 -7.14 -0.75 -19.66
CA HIS A 251 -7.49 0.65 -19.95
C HIS A 251 -6.27 1.45 -20.40
N ALA A 252 -6.28 1.71 -21.71
CA ALA A 252 -5.45 2.71 -22.37
C ALA A 252 -5.43 4.00 -21.55
N VAL A 253 -4.23 4.55 -21.39
CA VAL A 253 -3.94 5.79 -20.69
C VAL A 253 -4.63 6.94 -21.42
N GLU A 254 -5.82 7.35 -20.96
CA GLU A 254 -6.25 8.73 -21.09
C GLU A 254 -5.78 9.47 -19.84
N SER A 255 -4.51 9.87 -19.89
CA SER A 255 -3.88 10.79 -18.93
C SER A 255 -4.47 12.18 -19.14
N GLN A 256 -5.48 12.52 -18.33
CA GLN A 256 -5.72 13.92 -17.99
C GLN A 256 -5.33 14.07 -16.53
N SER A 257 -4.08 14.46 -16.28
CA SER A 257 -3.52 14.71 -14.94
C SER A 257 -4.45 15.53 -14.04
N SER A 258 -5.18 16.50 -14.63
CA SER A 258 -6.20 17.30 -13.93
C SER A 258 -7.40 16.49 -13.42
N HIS A 259 -7.78 15.42 -14.11
CA HIS A 259 -8.83 14.49 -13.65
C HIS A 259 -8.32 13.63 -12.49
N LEU A 260 -7.06 13.18 -12.54
CA LEU A 260 -6.47 12.43 -11.44
C LEU A 260 -6.36 13.27 -10.15
N ASP A 261 -5.92 14.53 -10.25
CA ASP A 261 -5.80 15.40 -9.08
C ASP A 261 -7.16 15.70 -8.42
N LYS A 262 -8.21 15.94 -9.23
CA LYS A 262 -9.59 16.06 -8.74
C LYS A 262 -10.09 14.77 -8.11
N SER A 263 -9.75 13.62 -8.67
CA SER A 263 -10.10 12.33 -8.08
C SER A 263 -9.44 12.13 -6.72
N ILE A 264 -8.17 12.53 -6.57
CA ILE A 264 -7.45 12.44 -5.29
C ILE A 264 -8.04 13.41 -4.27
N GLU A 265 -8.48 14.60 -4.69
CA GLU A 265 -9.21 15.54 -3.83
C GLU A 265 -10.52 14.96 -3.32
N ALA A 266 -11.36 14.41 -4.20
CA ALA A 266 -12.60 13.75 -3.80
C ALA A 266 -12.37 12.55 -2.86
N ILE A 267 -11.27 11.81 -3.05
CA ILE A 267 -10.84 10.73 -2.15
C ILE A 267 -10.50 11.31 -0.76
N SER A 268 -9.70 12.37 -0.69
CA SER A 268 -9.32 13.00 0.57
C SER A 268 -10.53 13.52 1.33
N ASP A 269 -11.43 14.23 0.65
CA ASP A 269 -12.67 14.75 1.26
C ASP A 269 -13.55 13.61 1.81
N SER A 270 -13.68 12.52 1.05
CA SER A 270 -14.44 11.35 1.46
C SER A 270 -13.82 10.65 2.67
N ALA A 271 -12.49 10.50 2.68
CA ALA A 271 -11.76 9.89 3.79
C ALA A 271 -11.88 10.71 5.07
N THR A 272 -11.71 12.03 4.99
CA THR A 272 -11.88 12.94 6.14
C THR A 272 -13.31 12.92 6.67
N LYS A 273 -14.32 12.90 5.78
CA LYS A 273 -15.71 12.78 6.20
C LYS A 273 -15.97 11.46 6.95
N LEU A 274 -15.48 10.34 6.40
CA LEU A 274 -15.64 9.03 7.04
C LEU A 274 -14.91 8.96 8.39
N GLU A 275 -13.72 9.55 8.50
CA GLU A 275 -13.01 9.64 9.78
C GLU A 275 -13.75 10.52 10.80
N ALA A 276 -14.35 11.64 10.39
CA ALA A 276 -15.16 12.49 11.26
C ALA A 276 -16.41 11.76 11.77
N ASP A 277 -17.06 10.98 10.90
CA ASP A 277 -18.24 10.19 11.21
C ASP A 277 -17.93 8.99 12.14
N ARG A 278 -16.64 8.66 12.39
CA ARG A 278 -16.19 7.63 13.35
C ARG A 278 -16.76 7.83 14.77
N ALA A 279 -17.06 9.07 15.15
CA ALA A 279 -17.65 9.39 16.45
C ALA A 279 -19.00 8.67 16.70
N ILE A 280 -19.64 8.17 15.64
CA ILE A 280 -20.85 7.35 15.72
C ILE A 280 -20.42 5.89 15.96
N SER A 281 -20.40 5.46 17.22
CA SER A 281 -20.06 4.08 17.60
C SER A 281 -21.31 3.27 17.94
N PRO A 282 -21.50 2.05 17.38
CA PRO A 282 -20.71 1.45 16.29
C PRO A 282 -21.03 2.07 14.91
N PRO A 283 -20.05 2.13 13.97
CA PRO A 283 -20.29 2.58 12.62
C PRO A 283 -21.28 1.64 11.92
N PRO A 284 -22.30 2.17 11.23
CA PRO A 284 -23.28 1.34 10.53
C PRO A 284 -22.60 0.57 9.38
N PRO A 285 -23.11 -0.61 8.95
CA PRO A 285 -22.50 -1.39 7.86
C PRO A 285 -22.23 -0.61 6.58
N ARG A 286 -23.13 0.33 6.22
CA ARG A 286 -22.96 1.22 5.06
C ARG A 286 -21.69 2.09 5.13
N HIS A 287 -21.23 2.38 6.34
CA HIS A 287 -20.01 3.15 6.57
C HIS A 287 -18.76 2.31 6.22
N LEU A 288 -18.74 1.03 6.59
CA LEU A 288 -17.65 0.11 6.24
C LEU A 288 -17.60 -0.17 4.73
N ASP A 289 -18.77 -0.32 4.09
CA ASP A 289 -18.86 -0.40 2.63
C ASP A 289 -18.28 0.86 1.97
N ALA A 290 -18.58 2.06 2.49
CA ALA A 290 -18.03 3.31 1.98
C ALA A 290 -16.50 3.36 2.13
N ILE A 291 -15.96 2.98 3.30
CA ILE A 291 -14.51 2.87 3.52
C ILE A 291 -13.88 1.94 2.48
N HIS A 292 -14.48 0.77 2.24
CA HIS A 292 -13.99 -0.19 1.26
C HIS A 292 -13.94 0.40 -0.16
N GLN A 293 -14.98 1.13 -0.58
CA GLN A 293 -15.04 1.73 -1.92
C GLN A 293 -14.05 2.90 -2.10
N VAL A 294 -13.90 3.76 -1.08
CA VAL A 294 -12.88 4.82 -1.11
C VAL A 294 -11.49 4.20 -1.13
N GLY A 295 -11.26 3.12 -0.36
CA GLY A 295 -10.01 2.37 -0.37
C GLY A 295 -9.64 1.79 -1.75
N LYS A 296 -10.61 1.21 -2.47
CA LYS A 296 -10.40 0.79 -3.87
C LYS A 296 -10.02 1.96 -4.78
N SER A 297 -10.62 3.12 -4.55
CA SER A 297 -10.32 4.34 -5.31
C SER A 297 -8.90 4.86 -5.04
N ILE A 298 -8.41 4.76 -3.79
CA ILE A 298 -7.02 5.04 -3.42
C ILE A 298 -6.05 4.17 -4.24
N ASN A 299 -6.27 2.85 -4.29
CA ASN A 299 -5.43 1.94 -5.07
C ASN A 299 -5.41 2.30 -6.56
N LYS A 300 -6.58 2.59 -7.13
CA LYS A 300 -6.70 3.00 -8.53
C LYS A 300 -5.94 4.31 -8.80
N ALA A 301 -6.09 5.30 -7.92
CA ALA A 301 -5.42 6.59 -8.04
C ALA A 301 -3.90 6.45 -7.92
N TYR A 302 -3.41 5.62 -6.98
CA TYR A 302 -1.97 5.33 -6.84
C TYR A 302 -1.39 4.67 -8.09
N ASN A 303 -2.05 3.61 -8.60
CA ASN A 303 -1.61 2.93 -9.82
C ASN A 303 -1.61 3.88 -11.03
N SER A 304 -2.61 4.77 -11.12
CA SER A 304 -2.67 5.78 -12.17
C SER A 304 -1.54 6.81 -12.05
N ALA A 305 -1.30 7.33 -10.83
CA ALA A 305 -0.21 8.27 -10.57
C ALA A 305 1.16 7.65 -10.88
N ARG A 306 1.36 6.37 -10.53
CA ARG A 306 2.58 5.63 -10.85
C ARG A 306 2.72 5.41 -12.35
N ALA A 307 1.65 5.07 -13.06
CA ALA A 307 1.66 4.93 -14.51
C ALA A 307 1.99 6.25 -15.22
N GLU A 308 1.41 7.37 -14.78
CA GLU A 308 1.75 8.72 -15.28
C GLU A 308 3.24 9.03 -15.05
N LEU A 309 3.76 8.78 -13.85
CA LEU A 309 5.18 8.94 -13.55
C LEU A 309 6.06 8.09 -14.48
N MET A 310 5.66 6.85 -14.77
CA MET A 310 6.43 5.97 -15.65
C MET A 310 6.36 6.39 -17.12
N ALA A 311 5.24 6.95 -17.57
CA ALA A 311 5.03 7.39 -18.94
C ALA A 311 5.79 8.68 -19.31
N SER A 312 6.16 9.51 -18.33
CA SER A 312 6.82 10.81 -18.56
C SER A 312 8.12 10.76 -19.37
N ASP A 313 8.78 9.60 -19.47
CA ASP A 313 10.02 9.44 -20.24
C ASP A 313 9.74 9.34 -21.74
N ARG A 314 8.59 8.75 -22.12
CA ARG A 314 8.26 8.43 -23.51
C ARG A 314 7.89 9.68 -24.32
N GLU A 315 7.40 10.73 -23.67
CA GLU A 315 7.02 11.98 -24.34
C GLU A 315 8.25 12.83 -24.72
N ARG A 316 9.37 12.68 -24.01
CA ARG A 316 10.60 13.44 -24.33
C ARG A 316 11.33 12.92 -25.57
N ASP A 317 11.26 11.63 -25.84
CA ASP A 317 11.93 11.01 -27.00
C ASP A 317 11.19 11.25 -28.33
N GLY A 318 9.92 11.67 -28.29
CA GLY A 318 9.07 11.86 -29.46
C GLY A 318 9.18 13.23 -30.16
N HIS A 319 9.75 14.24 -29.49
CA HIS A 319 9.84 15.61 -30.02
C HIS A 319 11.19 15.97 -30.66
N GLY A 320 12.06 14.98 -30.89
CA GLY A 320 13.40 15.15 -31.45
C GLY A 320 13.58 14.71 -32.90
N ARG A 321 12.53 14.68 -33.73
CA ARG A 321 12.63 14.34 -35.17
C ARG A 321 12.06 15.43 -36.06
#